data_AF-H1PRG5-F1
#
_entry.id   AF-H1PRG5-F1
#
_cell.length_a   1.000
_cell.length_b   1.000
_cell.length_c   1.000
_cell.angle_alpha   90.00
_cell.angle_beta   90.00
_cell.angle_gamma   90.00
#
_symmetry.space_group_name_H-M   'P 1'
#
loop_
_entity.id
_entity.type
_entity.pdbx_description
1 polymer ?
#
loop_
_entity_poly.entity_id
_entity_poly.type
_entity_poly.pdbx_seq_one_letter_code
_entity_poly.pdbx_strand_id
1 'polypeptide(L)' 'MKKKLSMIFLLLVMALLSVNIYAETTVTVAQNADAKTLDPTASNDVPSHRVTLQIYDNLVDRDHGKLVPGLAES' A
#
# COMPACT_ATOMS: atom_id res chain seq x y z
N MET A 1 2.17 25.28 -44.12
CA MET A 1 3.05 24.31 -43.41
C MET A 1 3.14 24.59 -41.91
N LYS A 2 3.32 25.85 -41.47
CA LYS A 2 3.44 26.23 -40.04
C LYS A 2 2.27 25.81 -39.14
N LYS A 3 1.02 25.92 -39.60
CA LYS A 3 -0.18 25.48 -38.84
C LYS A 3 -0.27 23.95 -38.66
N LYS A 4 0.11 23.18 -39.69
CA LYS A 4 0.17 21.70 -39.61
C LYS A 4 1.27 21.24 -38.66
N LEU A 5 2.42 21.93 -38.67
CA LEU A 5 3.53 21.67 -37.75
C LEU A 5 3.16 21.99 -36.29
N SER A 6 2.47 23.11 -36.06
CA SER A 6 1.95 23.47 -34.73
C SER A 6 0.90 22.46 -34.21
N MET A 7 0.06 21.91 -35.09
CA MET A 7 -0.92 20.91 -34.71
C MET A 7 -0.27 19.56 -34.34
N ILE A 8 0.78 19.16 -35.07
CA ILE A 8 1.59 17.98 -34.74
C ILE A 8 2.31 18.16 -33.41
N PHE A 9 2.85 19.35 -33.14
CA PHE A 9 3.49 19.67 -31.87
C PHE A 9 2.49 19.60 -30.70
N LEU A 10 1.28 20.13 -30.87
CA LEU A 10 0.23 20.05 -29.84
C LEU A 10 -0.18 18.61 -29.56
N LEU A 11 -0.29 17.79 -30.60
CA LEU A 11 -0.63 16.37 -30.47
C LEU A 11 0.48 15.58 -29.77
N LEU A 12 1.75 15.92 -30.02
CA LEU A 12 2.91 15.34 -29.34
C LEU A 12 2.94 15.73 -27.85
N VAL A 13 2.64 16.97 -27.51
CA VAL A 13 2.57 17.44 -26.11
C VAL A 13 1.45 16.73 -25.35
N MET A 14 0.28 16.56 -25.97
CA MET A 14 -0.84 15.81 -25.36
C MET A 14 -0.49 14.33 -25.14
N ALA A 15 0.28 13.71 -26.03
CA ALA A 15 0.74 12.33 -25.86
C ALA A 15 1.80 12.18 -24.75
N LEU A 16 2.62 13.21 -24.51
CA LEU A 16 3.61 13.22 -23.43
C LEU A 16 2.98 13.44 -22.04
N LEU A 17 1.79 14.07 -21.97
CA LEU A 17 1.07 14.33 -20.73
C LEU A 17 0.20 13.14 -20.27
N SER A 18 -0.04 12.15 -21.12
CA SER A 18 -0.89 10.97 -20.80
C SER A 18 -0.13 9.80 -20.17
N VAL A 19 0.95 10.06 -19.44
CA VAL A 19 1.69 9.02 -18.72
C VAL A 19 0.93 8.65 -17.46
N ASN A 20 0.29 7.48 -17.46
CA ASN A 20 -0.20 6.87 -16.24
C ASN A 20 1.00 6.22 -15.52
N ILE A 21 1.41 6.79 -14.39
CA ILE A 21 2.43 6.18 -13.52
C ILE A 21 1.71 5.12 -12.69
N TYR A 22 1.84 3.87 -13.11
CA TYR A 22 1.45 2.75 -12.26
C TYR A 22 2.60 2.48 -11.29
N ALA A 23 2.41 2.81 -10.02
CA ALA A 23 3.33 2.44 -8.96
C ALA A 23 3.17 0.95 -8.65
N GLU A 24 4.28 0.26 -8.40
CA GLU A 24 4.25 -1.09 -7.85
C GLU A 24 3.63 -1.03 -6.45
N THR A 25 2.56 -1.81 -6.23
CA THR A 25 1.83 -1.85 -4.95
C THR A 25 2.26 -3.02 -4.07
N THR A 26 3.25 -3.78 -4.49
CA THR A 26 3.80 -4.92 -3.76
C THR A 26 5.04 -4.51 -3.00
N VAL A 27 5.14 -4.93 -1.75
CA VAL A 27 6.32 -4.73 -0.92
C VAL A 27 6.74 -6.08 -0.34
N THR A 28 8.03 -6.41 -0.47
CA THR A 28 8.60 -7.60 0.16
C THR A 28 9.29 -7.19 1.45
N VAL A 29 8.86 -7.77 2.57
CA VAL A 29 9.41 -7.50 3.91
C VAL A 29 10.02 -8.78 4.46
N ALA A 30 11.32 -8.74 4.77
CA ALA A 30 12.02 -9.88 5.36
C ALA A 30 11.52 -10.14 6.80
N GLN A 31 11.28 -11.42 7.10
CA GLN A 31 10.88 -11.88 8.43
C GLN A 31 12.07 -12.61 9.09
N ASN A 32 12.15 -12.53 10.43
CA ASN A 32 13.25 -13.15 11.18
C ASN A 32 13.07 -14.67 11.38
N ALA A 33 11.83 -15.15 11.25
CA ALA A 33 11.44 -16.56 11.33
C ALA A 33 10.04 -16.73 10.71
N ASP A 34 9.62 -17.98 10.55
CA ASP A 34 8.28 -18.31 10.09
C ASP A 34 7.22 -18.06 11.17
N ALA A 35 6.00 -17.73 10.74
CA ALA A 35 4.85 -17.66 11.63
C ALA A 35 4.50 -19.06 12.13
N LYS A 36 4.34 -19.19 13.45
CA LYS A 36 3.98 -20.46 14.09
C LYS A 36 2.50 -20.82 13.88
N THR A 37 1.65 -19.80 13.85
CA THR A 37 0.20 -19.92 13.70
C THR A 37 -0.36 -18.63 13.11
N LEU A 38 -1.54 -18.72 12.49
CA LEU A 38 -2.31 -17.56 12.05
C LEU A 38 -3.51 -17.27 12.96
N ASP A 39 -3.76 -18.12 13.97
CA ASP A 39 -4.76 -17.86 15.01
C ASP A 39 -4.22 -16.79 15.98
N PRO A 40 -4.85 -15.60 16.06
CA PRO A 40 -4.38 -14.49 16.89
C PRO A 40 -4.36 -14.81 18.40
N THR A 41 -5.09 -15.84 18.84
CA THR A 41 -5.18 -16.22 20.25
C THR A 41 -4.21 -17.34 20.64
N ALA A 42 -3.62 -18.02 19.65
CA ALA A 42 -2.81 -19.22 19.88
C ALA A 42 -1.32 -18.94 20.17
N SER A 43 -0.81 -17.74 19.87
CA SER A 43 0.60 -17.41 20.07
C SER A 43 0.83 -15.91 20.27
N ASN A 44 1.93 -15.56 20.94
CA ASN A 44 2.37 -14.19 21.21
C ASN A 44 3.77 -13.87 20.62
N ASP A 45 4.27 -14.72 19.71
CA ASP A 45 5.55 -14.50 19.05
C ASP A 45 5.46 -13.39 17.98
N VAL A 46 6.58 -12.70 17.76
CA VAL A 46 6.66 -11.55 16.85
C VAL A 46 6.38 -11.92 15.39
N PRO A 47 6.92 -13.01 14.81
CA PRO A 47 6.63 -13.40 13.44
C PRO A 47 5.14 -13.64 13.18
N SER A 48 4.47 -14.42 14.02
CA SER A 48 3.01 -14.65 13.88
C SER A 48 2.22 -13.35 14.01
N HIS A 49 2.54 -12.53 15.02
CA HIS A 49 1.83 -11.26 15.24
C HIS A 49 1.93 -10.30 14.05
N ARG A 50 3.11 -10.20 13.41
CA ARG A 50 3.29 -9.34 12.22
C ARG A 50 2.44 -9.77 11.03
N VAL A 51 2.25 -11.07 10.83
CA VAL A 51 1.36 -11.58 9.76
C VAL A 51 -0.10 -11.33 10.12
N THR A 52 -0.48 -11.61 11.37
CA THR A 52 -1.85 -11.36 11.88
C THR A 52 -2.28 -9.92 11.69
N LEU A 53 -1.40 -8.93 11.92
CA LEU A 53 -1.68 -7.50 11.69
C LEU A 53 -2.00 -7.14 10.24
N GLN A 54 -1.70 -8.00 9.26
CA GLN A 54 -2.00 -7.78 7.85
C GLN A 54 -3.28 -8.48 7.38
N ILE A 55 -3.81 -9.41 8.18
CA ILE A 55 -4.94 -10.28 7.77
C ILE A 55 -6.15 -10.19 8.70
N TYR A 56 -6.02 -9.54 9.86
CA TYR A 56 -7.12 -9.25 10.78
C TYR A 56 -7.19 -7.75 11.07
N ASP A 57 -8.41 -7.24 11.17
CA ASP A 57 -8.68 -5.88 11.61
C ASP A 57 -8.84 -5.82 13.15
N ASN A 58 -8.30 -4.77 13.76
CA ASN A 58 -8.41 -4.50 15.19
C ASN A 58 -9.48 -3.43 15.46
N LEU A 59 -10.01 -3.40 16.70
CA LEU A 59 -10.93 -2.34 17.12
C LEU A 59 -10.28 -0.96 17.10
N VAL A 60 -9.03 -0.90 17.52
CA VAL A 60 -8.18 0.30 17.49
C VAL A 60 -6.85 -0.10 16.88
N ASP A 61 -6.22 0.84 16.17
CA ASP A 61 -4.90 0.65 15.57
C ASP A 61 -3.89 1.63 16.19
N ARG A 62 -2.62 1.51 15.80
CA ARG A 62 -1.53 2.32 16.28
C ARG A 62 -0.81 3.04 15.15
N ASP A 63 -0.91 4.37 15.17
CA ASP A 63 -0.19 5.23 14.26
C ASP A 63 0.87 6.06 15.02
N HIS A 64 2.14 5.90 14.64
CA HIS A 64 3.28 6.60 15.28
C HIS A 64 3.23 6.61 16.82
N GLY A 65 2.81 5.50 17.43
CA GLY A 65 2.71 5.34 18.88
C GLY A 65 1.38 5.75 19.50
N LYS A 66 0.52 6.46 18.78
CA LYS A 66 -0.81 6.90 19.21
C LYS A 66 -1.90 5.90 18.82
N LEU A 67 -2.92 5.76 19.64
CA LEU A 67 -4.10 4.97 19.30
C LEU A 67 -4.99 5.76 18.33
N VAL A 68 -5.40 5.11 17.26
CA VAL A 68 -6.34 5.65 16.26
C VAL A 68 -7.52 4.68 16.07
N PRO A 69 -8.69 5.15 15.63
CA PRO A 69 -9.83 4.29 15.34
C PRO A 69 -9.49 3.20 14.31
N GLY A 70 -9.93 1.98 14.58
CA GLY A 70 -9.92 0.85 13.65
C GLY A 70 -11.37 0.48 13.31
N LEU A 71 -11.77 -0.76 13.60
CA LEU A 71 -13.18 -1.17 13.49
C LEU A 71 -14.13 -0.42 14.45
N ALA A 72 -13.62 0.07 15.58
CA ALA A 72 -14.39 0.88 16.50
C ALA A 72 -14.20 2.37 16.14
N GLU A 73 -15.27 2.98 15.65
CA GLU A 73 -15.25 4.37 15.17
C GLU A 73 -15.41 5.40 16.31
N SER A 74 -15.98 5.03 17.46
CA SER A 74 -16.32 5.92 18.58
C SER A 74 -16.33 5.23 19.94
#